data_AF-A0A0M8YP08-F1
#
_entry.id   AF-A0A0M8YP08-F1
#
_cell.length_a   1.000
_cell.length_b   1.000
_cell.length_c   1.000
_cell.angle_alpha   90.00
_cell.angle_beta   90.00
_cell.angle_gamma   90.00
#
_symmetry.space_group_name_H-M   'P 1'
#
loop_
_entity.id
_entity.type
_entity.pdbx_description
1 polymer ?
#
loop_
_entity_poly.entity_id
_entity_poly.type
_entity_poly.pdbx_seq_one_letter_code
_entity_poly.pdbx_strand_id
1 'polypeptide(L)' 'MSRSNTRHRRSQWKAAVPTLVSCERCQEPKLQHIACPSCGTYNKRQVLSV' A
#
# COMPACT_ATOMS: atom_id res chain seq x y z
N MET A 1 20.82 -9.94 -26.70
CA MET A 1 19.44 -9.55 -27.06
C MET A 1 19.43 -8.12 -27.59
N SER A 2 18.65 -7.84 -28.64
CA SER A 2 18.56 -6.49 -29.21
C SER A 2 17.96 -5.49 -28.21
N ARG A 3 18.22 -4.19 -28.43
CA ARG A 3 17.64 -3.09 -27.63
C ARG A 3 16.11 -3.15 -27.67
N SER A 4 15.53 -3.49 -28.82
CA SER A 4 14.08 -3.65 -29.01
C SER A 4 13.51 -4.78 -28.13
N ASN A 5 14.10 -5.97 -28.21
CA ASN A 5 13.62 -7.15 -27.47
C ASN A 5 13.72 -6.95 -25.94
N THR A 6 14.76 -6.24 -25.49
CA THR A 6 14.92 -5.92 -24.06
C THR A 6 13.86 -4.93 -23.57
N ARG A 7 13.56 -3.89 -24.36
CA ARG A 7 12.52 -2.90 -24.01
C ARG A 7 11.13 -3.53 -24.04
N HIS A 8 10.84 -4.37 -25.03
CA HIS A 8 9.56 -5.06 -25.12
C HIS A 8 9.31 -5.96 -23.91
N ARG A 9 10.29 -6.78 -23.50
CA ARG A 9 10.14 -7.61 -22.29
C ARG A 9 9.92 -6.78 -21.03
N ARG A 10 10.64 -5.66 -20.88
CA ARG A 10 10.54 -4.78 -19.70
C ARG A 10 9.30 -3.89 -19.69
N SER A 11 8.48 -3.87 -20.75
CA SER A 11 7.27 -3.05 -20.77
C SER A 11 6.28 -3.46 -19.68
N GLN A 12 6.28 -4.75 -19.30
CA GLN A 12 5.43 -5.31 -18.25
C GLN A 12 6.02 -5.18 -16.84
N TRP A 13 7.26 -4.72 -16.70
CA TRP A 13 7.91 -4.57 -15.39
C TRP A 13 7.49 -3.24 -14.77
N LYS A 14 6.22 -3.14 -14.39
CA LYS A 14 5.62 -1.97 -13.73
C LYS A 14 5.17 -2.36 -12.35
N ALA A 15 5.45 -1.51 -11.37
CA ALA A 15 4.91 -1.66 -10.03
C ALA A 15 3.42 -1.28 -10.05
N ALA A 16 2.60 -2.03 -9.32
CA ALA A 16 1.21 -1.66 -9.05
C ALA A 16 1.13 -0.74 -7.83
N VAL A 17 0.19 0.20 -7.85
CA VAL A 17 -0.09 1.05 -6.70
C VAL A 17 -0.80 0.21 -5.64
N PRO A 18 -0.41 0.29 -4.34
CA PRO A 18 -1.11 -0.42 -3.29
C PRO A 18 -2.53 0.10 -3.10
N THR A 19 -3.46 -0.79 -2.74
CA THR A 19 -4.83 -0.42 -2.40
C THR A 19 -4.89 0.15 -0.99
N LEU A 20 -5.25 1.43 -0.90
CA LEU A 20 -5.40 2.15 0.36
C LEU A 20 -6.88 2.32 0.70
N VAL A 21 -7.18 2.26 1.99
CA VAL A 21 -8.50 2.50 2.58
C VAL A 21 -8.40 3.57 3.65
N SER A 22 -9.46 4.34 3.86
CA SER A 22 -9.49 5.34 4.93
C SER A 22 -9.56 4.66 6.31
N CYS A 23 -8.80 5.18 7.27
CA CYS A 23 -8.90 4.77 8.66
C CYS A 23 -10.21 5.27 9.30
N GLU A 24 -10.92 4.40 10.01
CA GLU A 24 -12.17 4.78 10.70
C GLU A 24 -11.98 5.83 11.81
N ARG A 25 -10.77 5.98 12.37
CA ARG A 25 -10.50 6.85 13.52
C ARG A 25 -9.94 8.22 13.14
N CYS A 26 -8.90 8.25 12.30
CA CYS A 26 -8.18 9.47 11.92
C CYS A 26 -8.33 9.85 10.44
N GLN A 27 -9.14 9.10 9.67
CA GLN A 27 -9.40 9.30 8.24
C GLN A 27 -8.20 9.21 7.30
N GLU A 28 -6.98 9.03 7.82
CA GLU A 28 -5.78 8.84 7.00
C GLU A 28 -5.80 7.55 6.19
N PRO A 29 -5.16 7.54 5.00
CA PRO A 29 -5.06 6.35 4.18
C PRO A 29 -4.18 5.31 4.85
N LYS A 30 -4.68 4.08 4.93
CA LYS A 30 -3.95 2.92 5.45
C LYS A 30 -4.13 1.72 4.53
N LEU A 31 -3.25 0.73 4.68
CA LEU A 31 -3.42 -0.55 4.01
C LEU A 31 -4.61 -1.33 4.60
N GLN A 32 -5.25 -2.13 3.76
CA GLN A 32 -6.28 -3.07 4.17
C GLN A 32 -5.67 -4.13 5.11
N HIS A 33 -6.43 -4.55 6.12
CA HIS A 33 -6.02 -5.56 7.11
C HIS A 33 -4.76 -5.25 7.96
N ILE A 34 -4.25 -4.02 7.92
CA ILE A 34 -3.11 -3.58 8.73
C ILE A 34 -3.59 -2.50 9.73
N ALA A 35 -2.95 -2.47 10.90
CA ALA A 35 -3.13 -1.40 11.88
C ALA A 35 -2.76 -0.05 11.26
N CYS A 36 -3.52 0.99 11.55
CA CYS A 36 -3.20 2.32 11.04
C CYS A 36 -1.83 2.77 11.56
N PRO A 37 -0.88 3.11 10.68
CA PRO A 37 0.46 3.50 11.10
C PRO A 37 0.47 4.86 11.80
N SER A 38 -0.48 5.75 11.51
CA SER A 38 -0.54 7.08 12.14
C SER A 38 -1.19 7.06 13.52
N CYS A 39 -2.22 6.22 13.72
CA CYS A 39 -3.08 6.30 14.89
C CYS A 39 -3.13 4.99 15.71
N GLY A 40 -2.35 3.99 15.29
CA GLY A 40 -2.18 2.69 15.97
C GLY A 40 -3.44 1.82 16.06
N THR A 41 -4.51 2.18 15.34
CA THR A 41 -5.83 1.55 15.50
C THR A 41 -6.05 0.44 14.49
N TYR A 42 -6.53 -0.71 14.97
CA TYR A 42 -7.02 -1.83 14.17
C TYR A 42 -8.30 -2.37 14.79
N ASN A 43 -9.33 -2.63 13.98
CA ASN A 43 -10.62 -3.15 14.45
C ASN A 43 -11.20 -2.35 15.63
N LYS A 44 -11.20 -1.00 15.51
CA LYS A 44 -11.69 -0.04 16.53
C LYS A 44 -10.99 -0.10 17.90
N ARG A 45 -9.85 -0.79 18.00
CA ARG A 45 -9.03 -0.85 19.22
C ARG A 45 -7.66 -0.26 18.92
N GLN A 46 -7.08 0.43 19.90
CA GLN A 46 -5.70 0.89 19.82
C GLN A 46 -4.79 -0.31 20.13
N VAL A 47 -4.04 -0.74 19.12
CA VAL A 47 -3.16 -1.91 19.17
C VAL A 47 -1.69 -1.50 19.28
N LEU A 48 -1.35 -0.32 18.74
CA LEU A 48 -0.02 0.24 18.79
C LEU A 48 -0.03 1.56 19.57
N SER A 49 0.97 1.76 20.43
CA SER A 49 1.33 3.07 20.97
C SER A 49 2.21 3.77 19.93
N VAL A 50 1.58 4.32 18.91
CA VAL A 50 2.21 5.24 17.96
C VAL A 50 2.05 6.67 18.48
#